data_AF-A0A7J6I6V1-F1
#
_entry.id   AF-A0A7J6I6V1-F1
#
_cell.length_a   1.000
_cell.length_b   1.000
_cell.length_c   1.000
_cell.angle_alpha   90.00
_cell.angle_beta   90.00
_cell.angle_gamma   90.00
#
_symmetry.space_group_name_H-M   'P 1'
#
loop_
_entity.id
_entity.type
_entity.pdbx_description
1 polymer ?
#
loop_
_entity_poly.entity_id
_entity_poly.type
_entity_poly.pdbx_seq_one_letter_code
_entity_poly.pdbx_strand_id
1 'polypeptide(L)'
;MKIDNKGRVLSFSEKPKGEELKRMEVDTTVLGLSKEEAEKKPYIASMGGYIFKKEILLNLLRWRFPTANDFGSEIIPASSVKKFFIKTYLFNDYWEDIGTIKSFFEANLALTGHPPRFSFYDATKPMYTSRRNLPPSKFDKCKVRLLR
;
A
#
# COMPACT_ATOMS: atom_id res chain seq x y z
N MET A 1 12.47 -1.15 0.88
CA MET A 1 13.19 -0.05 0.20
C MET A 1 14.18 0.57 1.16
N LYS A 2 15.36 0.96 0.67
CA LYS A 2 16.39 1.65 1.45
C LYS A 2 16.40 3.12 1.04
N ILE A 3 16.41 4.02 2.01
CA ILE A 3 16.32 5.47 1.79
C ILE A 3 17.45 6.23 2.49
N ASP A 4 17.70 7.45 2.04
CA ASP A 4 18.53 8.42 2.76
C ASP A 4 17.71 9.22 3.79
N ASN A 5 18.38 10.12 4.51
CA ASN A 5 17.79 11.01 5.53
C ASN A 5 16.83 12.08 4.96
N LYS A 6 16.63 12.14 3.65
CA LYS A 6 15.68 13.04 2.97
C LYS A 6 14.53 12.26 2.31
N GLY A 7 14.44 10.95 2.55
CA GLY A 7 13.45 10.07 1.95
C GLY A 7 13.72 9.76 0.47
N ARG A 8 14.95 9.96 -0.02
CA ARG A 8 15.33 9.55 -1.38
C ARG A 8 15.62 8.05 -1.39
N VAL A 9 15.10 7.34 -2.39
CA VAL A 9 15.39 5.91 -2.56
C VAL A 9 16.85 5.72 -2.98
N LEU A 10 17.57 4.90 -2.22
CA LEU A 10 18.96 4.48 -2.49
C LEU A 10 19.02 3.10 -3.13
N SER A 11 18.15 2.19 -2.68
CA SER A 11 18.00 0.87 -3.28
C SER A 11 16.58 0.32 -3.10
N PHE A 12 16.20 -0.52 -4.05
CA PHE A 12 14.94 -1.25 -4.06
C PHE A 12 15.25 -2.73 -4.22
N SER A 13 14.59 -3.56 -3.42
CA SER A 13 14.66 -5.02 -3.56
C SER A 13 13.24 -5.57 -3.50
N GLU A 14 12.92 -6.45 -4.45
CA GLU A 14 11.61 -7.08 -4.59
C GLU A 14 11.56 -8.33 -3.72
N LYS A 15 10.69 -8.32 -2.71
CA LYS A 15 10.45 -9.45 -1.79
C LYS A 15 11.74 -10.08 -1.21
N PRO A 16 12.65 -9.28 -0.61
CA PRO A 16 13.90 -9.78 -0.04
C PRO A 16 13.64 -10.75 1.11
N LYS A 17 14.56 -11.72 1.32
CA LYS A 17 14.48 -12.73 2.38
C LYS A 17 15.79 -12.86 3.14
N GLY A 18 15.72 -13.38 4.36
CA GLY A 18 16.90 -13.68 5.19
C GLY A 18 17.80 -12.47 5.42
N GLU A 19 19.10 -12.63 5.16
CA GLU A 19 20.09 -11.57 5.33
C GLU A 19 19.86 -10.36 4.41
N GLU A 20 19.24 -10.55 3.25
CA GLU A 20 18.89 -9.43 2.37
C GLU A 20 17.80 -8.56 3.00
N LEU A 21 16.79 -9.17 3.62
CA LEU A 21 15.72 -8.43 4.30
C LEU A 21 16.30 -7.58 5.44
N LYS A 22 17.17 -8.16 6.26
CA LYS A 22 17.86 -7.43 7.35
C LYS A 22 18.63 -6.20 6.84
N ARG A 23 19.29 -6.31 5.68
CA ARG A 23 20.01 -5.18 5.06
C ARG A 23 19.08 -4.04 4.58
N MET A 24 17.80 -4.33 4.41
CA MET A 24 16.79 -3.36 3.97
C MET A 24 16.15 -2.59 5.14
N GLU A 25 16.59 -2.82 6.37
CA GLU A 25 16.17 -2.01 7.53
C GLU A 25 16.54 -0.54 7.35
N VAL A 26 15.62 0.32 7.76
CA VAL A 26 15.73 1.77 7.68
C VAL A 26 15.10 2.41 8.90
N ASP A 27 15.64 3.55 9.29
CA ASP A 27 14.99 4.41 10.27
C ASP A 27 13.79 5.12 9.63
N THR A 28 12.59 4.66 9.96
CA THR A 28 11.34 5.20 9.43
C THR A 28 10.89 6.48 10.13
N THR A 29 11.58 6.94 11.19
CA THR A 29 11.33 8.26 11.79
C THR A 29 11.65 9.40 10.82
N VAL A 30 12.59 9.17 9.89
CA VAL A 30 12.92 10.09 8.78
C VAL A 30 11.69 10.43 7.92
N LEU A 31 10.69 9.55 7.90
CA LEU A 31 9.46 9.73 7.15
C LEU A 31 8.29 10.24 8.00
N GLY A 32 8.51 10.51 9.29
CA GLY A 32 7.52 11.06 10.20
C GLY A 32 6.84 10.06 11.13
N LEU A 33 7.30 8.80 11.22
CA LEU A 33 6.85 7.90 12.27
C LEU A 33 7.41 8.29 13.64
N SER A 34 6.65 8.00 14.69
CA SER A 34 7.18 8.07 16.06
C SER A 34 8.27 7.01 16.26
N LYS A 35 9.14 7.21 17.25
CA LYS A 35 10.22 6.27 17.57
C LYS A 35 9.69 4.85 17.86
N GLU A 36 8.59 4.76 18.62
CA GLU A 36 7.97 3.48 18.97
C GLU A 36 7.40 2.76 17.74
N GLU A 37 6.76 3.49 16.84
CA GLU A 37 6.27 2.91 15.58
C GLU A 37 7.43 2.48 14.66
N ALA A 38 8.51 3.26 14.61
CA ALA A 38 9.66 2.98 13.77
C ALA A 38 10.38 1.70 14.21
N GLU A 39 10.50 1.46 15.52
CA GLU A 39 11.03 0.20 16.06
C GLU A 39 10.17 -1.01 15.69
N LYS A 40 8.84 -0.85 15.64
CA LYS A 40 7.89 -1.90 15.22
C LYS A 40 7.82 -2.07 13.70
N LYS A 41 8.11 -1.02 12.93
CA LYS A 41 8.02 -0.96 11.46
C LYS A 41 9.37 -0.49 10.86
N PRO A 42 10.44 -1.30 10.96
CA PRO A 42 11.78 -0.90 10.48
C PRO A 42 11.97 -1.07 8.96
N TYR A 43 10.88 -1.32 8.22
CA TYR A 43 10.92 -1.57 6.77
C TYR A 43 9.90 -0.68 6.04
N ILE A 44 10.26 -0.28 4.81
CA ILE A 44 9.35 0.41 3.90
C ILE A 44 9.08 -0.50 2.69
N ALA A 45 7.81 -0.81 2.44
CA ALA A 45 7.37 -1.55 1.27
C ALA A 45 6.75 -0.60 0.22
N SER A 46 6.88 -0.96 -1.06
CA SER A 46 6.13 -0.27 -2.12
C SER A 46 4.70 -0.80 -2.13
N MET A 47 3.72 0.09 -2.19
CA MET A 47 2.30 -0.26 -2.30
C MET A 47 1.83 -0.37 -3.76
N GLY A 48 2.72 -0.17 -4.74
CA GLY A 48 2.38 -0.18 -6.16
C GLY A 48 1.75 1.11 -6.70
N GLY A 49 1.69 2.17 -5.90
CA GLY A 49 1.27 3.52 -6.32
C GLY A 49 2.46 4.42 -6.62
N TYR A 50 2.47 5.06 -7.80
CA TYR A 50 3.59 5.91 -8.24
C TYR A 50 3.09 7.21 -8.87
N ILE A 51 3.85 8.29 -8.67
CA ILE A 51 3.64 9.58 -9.34
C ILE A 51 4.89 9.90 -10.14
N PHE A 52 4.71 10.16 -11.44
CA PHE A 52 5.81 10.48 -12.34
C PHE A 52 5.61 11.85 -12.99
N LYS A 53 6.72 12.55 -13.23
CA LYS A 53 6.74 13.57 -14.29
C LYS A 53 6.50 12.87 -15.62
N LYS A 54 5.60 13.41 -16.45
CA LYS A 54 5.22 12.84 -17.75
C LYS A 54 6.44 12.48 -18.62
N GLU A 55 7.39 13.40 -18.73
CA GLU A 55 8.60 13.23 -19.56
C GLU A 55 9.48 12.08 -19.06
N ILE A 56 9.60 11.92 -17.74
CA ILE A 56 10.37 10.83 -17.13
C ILE A 56 9.70 9.49 -17.45
N LEU A 57 8.38 9.39 -17.27
CA LEU A 57 7.65 8.16 -17.58
C LEU A 57 7.82 7.74 -19.05
N LEU A 58 7.68 8.70 -19.99
CA LEU A 58 7.88 8.43 -21.41
C LEU A 58 9.31 7.97 -21.71
N ASN A 59 10.31 8.62 -21.11
CA ASN A 59 11.71 8.24 -21.29
C ASN A 59 11.98 6.83 -20.75
N LEU A 60 11.48 6.51 -19.56
CA LEU A 60 11.63 5.21 -18.93
C LEU A 60 11.06 4.09 -19.82
N LEU A 61 9.84 4.26 -20.32
CA LEU A 61 9.12 3.23 -21.07
C LEU A 61 9.58 3.10 -22.53
N ARG A 62 9.91 4.20 -23.21
CA ARG A 62 10.25 4.15 -24.65
C ARG A 62 11.72 3.86 -24.91
N TRP A 63 12.61 4.45 -24.11
CA TRP A 63 14.02 4.50 -24.44
C TRP A 63 14.88 3.71 -23.45
N ARG A 64 14.58 3.83 -22.15
CA ARG A 64 15.45 3.26 -21.12
C ARG A 64 15.20 1.78 -20.86
N PHE A 65 13.92 1.39 -20.81
CA PHE A 65 13.47 0.04 -20.48
C PHE A 65 12.34 -0.42 -21.41
N PRO A 66 12.55 -0.42 -22.74
CA PRO A 66 11.49 -0.72 -23.72
C PRO A 66 10.95 -2.16 -23.64
N THR A 67 11.70 -3.06 -23.01
CA THR A 67 11.35 -4.48 -22.88
C THR A 67 10.89 -4.86 -21.47
N ALA A 68 10.83 -3.90 -20.54
CA ALA A 68 10.35 -4.16 -19.19
C ALA A 68 8.83 -4.35 -19.20
N ASN A 69 8.36 -5.29 -18.41
CA ASN A 69 6.97 -5.67 -18.27
C ASN A 69 6.39 -5.28 -16.90
N ASP A 70 7.24 -5.03 -15.89
CA ASP A 70 6.80 -4.72 -14.54
C ASP A 70 7.49 -3.48 -13.93
N PHE A 71 6.68 -2.63 -13.29
CA PHE A 71 7.22 -1.43 -12.64
C PHE A 71 7.97 -1.76 -11.36
N GLY A 72 7.41 -2.60 -10.50
CA GLY A 72 7.91 -2.82 -9.14
C GLY A 72 9.23 -3.58 -9.11
N SER A 73 9.39 -4.57 -9.98
CA SER A 73 10.52 -5.50 -10.00
C SER A 73 11.58 -5.15 -11.05
N GLU A 74 11.25 -4.40 -12.11
CA GLU A 74 12.20 -4.06 -13.18
C GLU A 74 12.47 -2.56 -13.26
N ILE A 75 11.45 -1.73 -13.56
CA ILE A 75 11.65 -0.31 -13.87
C ILE A 75 12.11 0.48 -12.64
N ILE A 76 11.40 0.39 -11.51
CA ILE A 76 11.71 1.15 -10.29
C ILE A 76 13.08 0.74 -9.72
N PRO A 77 13.41 -0.55 -9.57
CA PRO A 77 14.73 -0.97 -9.10
C PRO A 77 15.84 -0.46 -10.01
N ALA A 78 15.72 -0.65 -11.33
CA ALA A 78 16.74 -0.20 -12.28
C ALA A 78 16.88 1.33 -12.36
N SER A 79 15.81 2.08 -12.05
CA SER A 79 15.82 3.55 -12.00
C SER A 79 16.43 4.09 -10.71
N SER A 80 16.31 3.36 -9.59
CA SER A 80 16.80 3.76 -8.27
C SER A 80 18.33 3.80 -8.18
N VAL A 81 19.04 3.04 -9.02
CA VAL A 81 20.52 2.93 -9.01
C VAL A 81 21.20 4.12 -9.72
N LYS A 82 20.98 5.33 -9.18
CA LYS A 82 21.69 6.60 -9.49
C LYS A 82 21.29 7.39 -10.74
N LYS A 83 20.30 6.96 -11.54
CA LYS A 83 19.94 7.69 -12.79
C LYS A 83 18.75 8.65 -12.64
N PHE A 84 17.81 8.35 -11.74
CA PHE A 84 16.64 9.19 -11.53
C PHE A 84 16.49 9.58 -10.05
N PHE A 85 15.91 10.75 -9.82
CA PHE A 85 15.55 11.19 -8.48
C PHE A 85 14.20 10.54 -8.11
N ILE A 86 14.24 9.57 -7.19
CA ILE A 86 13.06 8.87 -6.67
C ILE A 86 12.94 9.19 -5.19
N LYS A 87 11.77 9.68 -4.79
CA LYS A 87 11.46 10.03 -3.41
C LYS A 87 10.32 9.14 -2.90
N THR A 88 10.40 8.69 -1.66
CA THR A 88 9.32 7.97 -1.00
C THR A 88 8.32 8.94 -0.40
N TYR A 89 7.07 8.51 -0.35
CA TYR A 89 6.02 9.16 0.41
C TYR A 89 5.44 8.12 1.37
N LEU A 90 5.41 8.45 2.67
CA LEU A 90 4.92 7.54 3.68
C LEU A 90 3.39 7.56 3.71
N PHE A 91 2.81 6.37 3.67
CA PHE A 91 1.41 6.14 3.97
C PHE A 91 1.35 5.31 5.26
N ASN A 92 0.66 5.83 6.27
CA ASN A 92 0.52 5.19 7.59
C ASN A 92 -0.95 5.12 7.99
N ASP A 93 -1.78 4.54 7.12
CA ASP A 93 -3.21 4.31 7.35
C ASP A 93 -3.58 2.92 6.82
N TYR A 94 -4.86 2.55 6.86
CA TYR A 94 -5.35 1.25 6.42
C TYR A 94 -4.98 0.96 4.95
N TRP A 95 -4.32 -0.18 4.75
CA TRP A 95 -4.05 -0.75 3.44
C TRP A 95 -4.03 -2.27 3.56
N GLU A 96 -4.65 -2.96 2.60
CA GLU A 96 -4.62 -4.42 2.52
C GLU A 96 -4.52 -4.88 1.07
N ASP A 97 -3.72 -5.92 0.84
CA ASP A 97 -3.64 -6.61 -0.44
C ASP A 97 -4.70 -7.72 -0.50
N ILE A 98 -5.81 -7.41 -1.17
CA ILE A 98 -6.94 -8.32 -1.37
C ILE A 98 -6.80 -9.20 -2.64
N GLY A 99 -5.58 -9.39 -3.14
CA GLY A 99 -5.29 -10.18 -4.35
C GLY A 99 -5.41 -11.70 -4.22
N THR A 100 -5.58 -12.25 -3.00
CA THR A 100 -5.79 -13.69 -2.77
C THR A 100 -7.19 -13.96 -2.22
N ILE A 101 -7.73 -15.16 -2.45
CA ILE A 101 -9.05 -15.55 -1.92
C ILE A 101 -9.11 -15.38 -0.40
N LYS A 102 -8.04 -15.80 0.30
CA LYS A 102 -7.95 -15.69 1.75
C LYS A 102 -7.98 -14.22 2.20
N SER A 103 -7.09 -13.38 1.67
CA SER A 103 -7.02 -11.97 2.09
C SER A 103 -8.27 -11.18 1.70
N PHE A 104 -8.86 -11.46 0.52
CA PHE A 104 -10.14 -10.90 0.12
C PHE A 104 -11.25 -11.27 1.11
N PHE A 105 -11.36 -12.54 1.49
CA PHE A 105 -12.37 -13.02 2.43
C PHE A 105 -12.19 -12.39 3.82
N GLU A 106 -10.97 -12.39 4.35
CA GLU A 106 -10.64 -11.82 5.65
C GLU A 106 -10.92 -10.31 5.70
N ALA A 107 -10.54 -9.56 4.66
CA ALA A 107 -10.80 -8.13 4.56
C ALA A 107 -12.31 -7.81 4.54
N ASN A 108 -13.12 -8.61 3.84
CA ASN A 108 -14.57 -8.43 3.82
C ASN A 108 -15.22 -8.72 5.19
N LEU A 109 -14.78 -9.78 5.88
CA LEU A 109 -15.28 -10.08 7.23
C LEU A 109 -14.88 -9.01 8.24
N ALA A 110 -13.67 -8.43 8.10
CA ALA A 110 -13.19 -7.38 9.00
C ALA A 110 -14.07 -6.12 9.01
N LEU A 111 -14.89 -5.89 7.96
CA LEU A 111 -15.88 -4.81 7.92
C LEU A 111 -16.99 -4.96 8.97
N THR A 112 -17.19 -6.17 9.50
CA THR A 112 -18.17 -6.46 10.55
C THR A 112 -17.64 -6.18 11.96
N GLY A 113 -16.33 -5.89 12.09
CA GLY A 113 -15.72 -5.52 13.37
C GLY A 113 -16.22 -4.19 13.92
N HIS A 114 -16.11 -3.99 15.23
CA HIS A 114 -16.54 -2.76 15.90
C HIS A 114 -15.43 -2.17 16.79
N PRO A 115 -14.89 -0.98 16.46
CA PRO A 115 -15.04 -0.28 15.17
C PRO A 115 -14.32 -1.03 14.03
N PRO A 116 -14.76 -0.90 12.77
CA PRO A 116 -14.07 -1.54 11.66
C PRO A 116 -12.74 -0.81 11.38
N ARG A 117 -11.74 -1.56 10.90
CA ARG A 117 -10.43 -0.98 10.52
C ARG A 117 -10.50 -0.11 9.26
N PHE A 118 -11.51 -0.34 8.42
CA PHE A 118 -11.79 0.41 7.20
C PHE A 118 -13.29 0.67 7.10
N SER A 119 -13.67 1.88 6.70
CA SER A 119 -15.06 2.27 6.53
C SER A 119 -15.33 2.72 5.10
N PHE A 120 -16.37 2.16 4.48
CA PHE A 120 -16.94 2.70 3.24
C PHE A 120 -17.78 3.96 3.48
N TYR A 121 -18.16 4.21 4.74
CA TYR A 121 -19.05 5.29 5.14
C TYR A 121 -18.21 6.45 5.71
N ASP A 122 -17.66 7.26 4.82
CA ASP A 122 -17.07 8.57 5.12
C ASP A 122 -17.79 9.63 4.28
N ALA A 123 -18.50 10.55 4.94
CA ALA A 123 -19.26 11.60 4.26
C ALA A 123 -18.37 12.61 3.52
N THR A 124 -17.11 12.76 3.93
CA THR A 124 -16.14 13.66 3.31
C THR A 124 -15.39 13.00 2.16
N LYS A 125 -15.26 11.67 2.18
CA LYS A 125 -14.54 10.85 1.19
C LYS A 125 -15.34 9.59 0.84
N PRO A 126 -16.51 9.73 0.18
CA PRO A 126 -17.38 8.60 -0.08
C PRO A 126 -16.78 7.64 -1.12
N MET A 127 -16.96 6.34 -0.88
CA MET A 127 -16.72 5.31 -1.88
C MET A 127 -17.98 5.14 -2.73
N TYR A 128 -17.87 5.45 -4.03
CA TYR A 128 -19.00 5.37 -4.95
C TYR A 128 -19.23 3.95 -5.47
N THR A 129 -20.49 3.61 -5.69
CA THR A 129 -20.91 2.37 -6.35
C THR A 129 -22.23 2.58 -7.11
N SER A 130 -22.59 1.62 -7.96
CA SER A 130 -23.87 1.68 -8.67
C SER A 130 -25.04 1.61 -7.68
N ARG A 131 -25.98 2.56 -7.81
CA ARG A 131 -27.20 2.57 -6.99
C ARG A 131 -28.08 1.40 -7.41
N ARG A 132 -28.52 0.60 -6.43
CA ARG A 132 -29.42 -0.52 -6.67
C ARG A 132 -30.73 -0.28 -5.95
N ASN A 133 -31.84 -0.43 -6.67
CA ASN A 133 -33.20 -0.38 -6.10
C ASN A 133 -33.60 -1.78 -5.65
N LEU A 134 -32.96 -2.27 -4.58
CA LEU A 134 -33.25 -3.57 -3.98
C LEU A 134 -34.28 -3.43 -2.87
N PRO A 135 -35.15 -4.43 -2.66
CA PRO A 135 -35.99 -4.46 -1.47
C PRO A 135 -35.14 -4.48 -0.19
N PRO A 136 -35.64 -3.95 0.94
CA PRO A 136 -34.95 -4.03 2.22
C PRO A 136 -34.67 -5.48 2.66
N SER A 137 -33.60 -5.67 3.44
CA SER A 137 -33.33 -6.95 4.11
C SER A 137 -34.49 -7.29 5.07
N LYS A 138 -35.10 -8.46 4.88
CA LYS A 138 -36.23 -8.93 5.71
C LYS A 138 -35.81 -10.11 6.58
N PHE A 139 -36.18 -10.05 7.85
CA PHE A 139 -36.04 -11.13 8.83
C PHE A 139 -37.45 -11.60 9.23
N ASP A 140 -37.71 -12.90 9.25
CA ASP A 140 -38.99 -13.47 9.70
C ASP A 140 -38.76 -14.45 10.87
N LYS A 141 -39.61 -14.37 11.91
CA LYS A 141 -39.54 -15.22 13.11
C LYS A 141 -38.14 -15.34 13.76
N CYS A 142 -37.36 -14.25 13.78
CA CYS A 142 -36.00 -14.22 14.32
C CYS A 142 -35.95 -13.64 15.74
N LYS A 143 -35.05 -14.15 16.61
CA LYS A 143 -34.72 -13.53 17.90
C LYS A 143 -33.37 -12.82 17.80
N VAL A 144 -33.39 -11.50 17.68
CA VAL A 144 -32.17 -10.68 17.64
C VAL A 144 -31.70 -10.42 19.07
N ARG A 145 -30.42 -10.73 19.36
CA ARG A 145 -29.77 -10.41 20.63
C ARG A 145 -28.63 -9.43 20.36
N LEU A 146 -28.77 -8.20 20.82
CA LEU A 146 -27.69 -7.21 20.80
C LEU A 146 -26.68 -7.60 21.88
N LEU A 147 -25.43 -7.85 21.48
CA LEU A 147 -24.32 -7.98 22.41
C LEU A 147 -23.91 -6.55 22.80
N ARG A 148 -24.10 -6.20 24.08
CA ARG A 148 -23.50 -5.00 24.68
C ARG A 148 -22.13 -5.35 25.21
#